data_AF-A0A3B9IPI7-F1
#
_entry.id   AF-A0A3B9IPI7-F1
#
_cell.length_a   1.000
_cell.length_b   1.000
_cell.length_c   1.000
_cell.angle_alpha   90.00
_cell.angle_beta   90.00
_cell.angle_gamma   90.00
#
_symmetry.space_group_name_H-M   'P 1'
#
loop_
_entity.id
_entity.type
_entity.pdbx_description
1 polymer ?
#
loop_
_entity_poly.entity_id
_entity_poly.type
_entity_poly.pdbx_seq_one_letter_code
_entity_poly.pdbx_strand_id
1 'polypeptide(L)' 'TEASGRITRETVGAVAASGVDLISAGWLTHSAPILDLGLDMP' A
#
# COMPACT_ATOMS: atom_id res chain seq x y z
N THR A 1 -14.74 7.91 8.61
CA THR A 1 -14.49 8.36 7.23
C THR A 1 -13.42 7.52 6.59
N GLU A 2 -13.63 7.10 5.34
CA GLU A 2 -12.63 6.40 4.51
C GLU A 2 -12.00 7.39 3.51
N ALA A 3 -10.70 7.24 3.24
CA ALA A 3 -10.02 7.85 2.09
C ALA A 3 -9.58 6.81 1.05
N SER A 4 -9.74 7.13 -0.23
CA SER A 4 -9.36 6.28 -1.35
C SER A 4 -8.88 7.09 -2.55
N GLY A 5 -8.18 6.42 -3.49
CA GLY A 5 -7.69 7.02 -4.73
C GLY A 5 -6.36 7.77 -4.61
N ARG A 6 -5.44 7.55 -5.57
CA ARG A 6 -4.10 8.17 -5.63
C ARG A 6 -3.26 8.06 -4.33
N ILE A 7 -3.47 7.00 -3.55
CA ILE A 7 -2.65 6.68 -2.37
C ILE A 7 -1.28 6.16 -2.84
N THR A 8 -0.21 6.78 -2.37
CA THR A 8 1.18 6.37 -2.61
C THR A 8 1.94 6.30 -1.28
N ARG A 9 3.18 5.80 -1.29
CA ARG A 9 4.02 5.77 -0.08
C ARG A 9 4.28 7.17 0.48
N GLU A 10 4.36 8.17 -0.40
CA GLU A 10 4.62 9.56 -0.04
C GLU A 10 3.38 10.23 0.55
N THR A 11 2.17 9.88 0.09
CA THR A 11 0.93 10.55 0.49
C THR A 11 0.23 9.89 1.69
N VAL A 12 0.43 8.59 1.91
CA VAL A 12 -0.34 7.82 2.92
C VAL A 12 -0.24 8.40 4.33
N GLY A 13 0.92 8.93 4.73
CA GLY A 13 1.10 9.52 6.07
C GLY A 13 0.26 10.78 6.29
N ALA A 14 0.29 11.70 5.32
CA ALA A 14 -0.52 12.93 5.38
C ALA A 14 -2.03 12.62 5.34
N VAL A 15 -2.43 11.64 4.54
CA VAL A 15 -3.84 11.19 4.48
C VAL A 15 -4.26 10.57 5.82
N ALA A 16 -3.44 9.72 6.43
CA ALA A 16 -3.75 9.13 7.73
C ALA A 16 -3.89 10.19 8.83
N ALA A 17 -2.99 11.19 8.84
CA ALA A 17 -3.03 12.29 9.81
C ALA A 17 -4.27 13.20 9.69
N SER A 18 -5.04 13.11 8.60
CA SER A 18 -6.30 13.86 8.44
C SER A 18 -7.45 13.34 9.31
N GLY A 19 -7.27 12.23 10.04
CA GLY A 19 -8.27 11.66 10.95
C GLY A 19 -9.26 10.71 10.27
N VAL A 20 -8.87 10.10 9.15
CA VAL A 20 -9.65 9.04 8.51
C VAL A 20 -9.49 7.73 9.26
N ASP A 21 -10.56 6.93 9.31
CA ASP A 21 -10.60 5.64 10.00
C ASP A 21 -10.03 4.52 9.14
N LEU A 22 -10.05 4.69 7.81
CA LEU A 22 -9.64 3.68 6.84
C LEU A 22 -9.01 4.34 5.61
N ILE A 23 -7.99 3.67 5.04
CA ILE A 23 -7.42 4.01 3.75
C ILE A 23 -7.46 2.78 2.84
N SER A 24 -8.01 2.93 1.64
CA SER A 24 -8.00 1.88 0.61
C SER A 24 -7.04 2.22 -0.54
N ALA A 25 -6.19 1.26 -0.91
CA ALA A 25 -5.14 1.41 -1.92
C ALA A 25 -5.11 0.22 -2.89
N GLY A 26 -5.66 0.40 -4.09
CA GLY A 26 -5.79 -0.69 -5.08
C GLY A 26 -4.47 -1.28 -5.59
N TRP A 27 -3.40 -0.47 -5.63
CA TRP A 27 -2.09 -0.93 -6.12
C TRP A 27 -1.47 -2.04 -5.27
N LEU A 28 -1.95 -2.25 -4.03
CA LEU A 28 -1.54 -3.37 -3.18
C LEU A 28 -1.91 -4.74 -3.75
N THR A 29 -2.91 -4.83 -4.63
CA THR A 29 -3.37 -6.10 -5.19
C THR A 29 -3.09 -6.23 -6.69
N HIS A 30 -3.34 -5.19 -7.49
CA HIS A 30 -3.22 -5.28 -8.95
C HIS A 30 -1.87 -4.79 -9.51
N SER A 31 -0.99 -4.23 -8.69
CA SER A 31 0.29 -3.66 -9.15
C SER A 31 1.39 -3.68 -8.08
N ALA A 32 1.32 -4.62 -7.14
CA ALA A 32 2.37 -4.79 -6.16
C ALA A 32 3.65 -5.31 -6.83
N PRO A 33 4.85 -4.84 -6.43
CA PRO A 33 6.09 -5.38 -6.94
C PRO A 33 6.25 -6.85 -6.51
N ILE A 34 6.88 -7.64 -7.38
CA ILE A 34 7.16 -9.06 -7.12
C ILE A 34 8.23 -9.17 -6.02
N LEU A 35 8.01 -10.04 -5.05
CA LEU A 35 9.04 -10.46 -4.11
C LEU A 35 9.86 -11.59 -4.75
N ASP A 36 11.14 -11.32 -4.99
CA ASP A 36 12.06 -12.33 -5.54
C ASP A 36 12.58 -13.25 -4.43
N LEU A 37 12.42 -14.57 -4.61
CA LEU A 37 12.75 -15.60 -3.61
C LEU A 37 13.45 -16.79 -4.28
N GLY A 38 14.56 -17.23 -3.69
CA GLY A 38 15.29 -18.45 -4.08
C GLY A 38 15.51 -19.37 -2.87
N LEU A 39 15.40 -20.68 -3.09
CA LEU A 39 15.69 -21.73 -2.12
C LEU A 39 16.87 -22.56 -2.62
N ASP A 40 18.00 -22.46 -1.95
CA ASP A 40 19.17 -23.30 -2.21
C ASP A 40 19.24 -24.42 -1.15
N MET A 41 19.10 -25.66 -1.61
CA MET A 41 19.25 -26.87 -0.80
C MET A 41 20.46 -27.67 -1.29
N PRO A 42 21.22 -28.31 -0.38
CA PRO A 42 22.42 -29.08 -0.72
C PRO A 42 22.16 -30.28 -1.64
#